data_AF-A0A7R9ZXM0-F1
#
_entry.id   AF-A0A7R9ZXM0-F1
#
_cell.length_a   1.000
_cell.length_b   1.000
_cell.length_c   1.000
_cell.angle_alpha   90.00
_cell.angle_beta   90.00
_cell.angle_gamma   90.00
#
_symmetry.space_group_name_H-M   'P 1'
#
loop_
_entity.id
_entity.type
_entity.pdbx_description
1 polymer ?
#
loop_
_entity_poly.entity_id
_entity_poly.type
_entity_poly.pdbx_seq_one_letter_code
_entity_poly.pdbx_strand_id
1 'polypeptide(L)'
;CVARGLSSKEAQMLPRPEMLAWLADSTWEALGIPVKRLGERVEAQKILEEFQRLQRTTFLQLQDRGKKWALPAGIPEDILRAWLKKITVWKNLSVDELCSECCGRGLVQTGWPTSRREEAHPEDPEAQKRLRQEDKLACEAIL
;
A
#
# COMPACT_ATOMS: atom_id res chain seq x y z
N CYS A 1 7.23 21.06 16.38
CA CYS A 1 6.00 21.33 15.62
C CYS A 1 6.27 21.73 14.16
N VAL A 2 7.21 22.65 13.88
CA VAL A 2 7.54 23.07 12.50
C VAL A 2 8.22 21.96 11.66
N ALA A 3 8.99 21.07 12.27
CA ALA A 3 9.76 20.03 11.55
C ALA A 3 8.92 18.93 10.85
N ARG A 4 7.58 18.98 10.93
CA ARG A 4 6.68 17.94 10.38
C ARG A 4 5.59 18.51 9.46
N GLY A 5 5.75 19.74 8.98
CA GLY A 5 4.90 20.32 7.93
C GLY A 5 3.61 21.02 8.40
N LEU A 6 3.35 21.10 9.71
CA LEU A 6 2.33 21.99 10.26
C LEU A 6 2.94 23.35 10.58
N SER A 7 2.35 24.41 10.06
CA SER A 7 2.70 25.77 10.45
C SER A 7 2.44 25.98 11.94
N SER A 8 3.28 26.76 12.61
CA SER A 8 3.10 27.08 14.03
C SER A 8 1.76 27.75 14.33
N LYS A 9 1.13 28.39 13.33
CA LYS A 9 -0.21 29.00 13.45
C LYS A 9 -1.33 27.96 13.35
N GLU A 10 -1.18 26.97 12.48
CA GLU A 10 -2.17 25.89 12.29
C GLU A 10 -2.20 24.96 13.51
N ALA A 11 -1.04 24.66 14.10
CA ALA A 11 -0.94 23.83 15.31
C ALA A 11 -1.56 24.47 16.57
N GLN A 12 -1.70 25.80 16.62
CA GLN A 12 -2.29 26.51 17.77
C GLN A 12 -3.83 26.56 17.72
N MET A 13 -4.45 26.32 16.56
CA MET A 13 -5.90 26.38 16.39
C MET A 13 -6.59 25.01 16.46
N LEU A 14 -5.84 23.91 16.43
CA LEU A 14 -6.41 22.58 16.54
C LEU A 14 -6.82 22.25 17.98
N PRO A 15 -8.02 21.69 18.21
CA PRO A 15 -8.37 21.08 19.48
C PRO A 15 -7.31 20.06 19.90
N ARG A 16 -7.04 19.98 21.21
CA ARG A 16 -6.09 19.01 21.78
C ARG A 16 -6.22 17.57 21.21
N PRO A 17 -7.41 16.97 21.08
CA PRO A 17 -7.52 15.61 20.52
C PRO A 17 -7.05 15.49 19.07
N GLU A 18 -7.30 16.49 18.23
CA GLU A 18 -6.88 16.48 16.82
C GLU A 18 -5.36 16.65 16.69
N MET A 19 -4.77 17.51 17.53
CA MET A 19 -3.32 17.64 17.60
C MET A 19 -2.64 16.33 18.00
N LEU A 20 -3.17 15.62 19.00
CA LEU A 20 -2.63 14.32 19.43
C LEU A 20 -2.78 13.26 18.34
N ALA A 21 -3.93 13.23 17.66
CA ALA A 21 -4.20 12.37 16.53
C ALA A 21 -3.14 12.57 15.42
N TRP A 22 -2.88 13.81 15.03
CA TRP A 22 -1.90 14.10 13.98
C TRP A 22 -0.47 13.73 14.37
N LEU A 23 -0.09 13.96 15.62
CA LEU A 23 1.23 13.58 16.15
C LEU A 23 1.42 12.05 16.15
N ALA A 24 0.36 11.30 16.48
CA ALA A 24 0.37 9.85 16.42
C ALA A 24 0.57 9.37 14.98
N ASP A 25 -0.22 9.87 14.03
CA ASP A 25 -0.10 9.49 12.61
C ASP A 25 1.29 9.79 12.07
N SER A 26 1.80 10.99 12.33
CA SER A 26 3.15 11.38 11.90
C SER A 26 4.24 10.48 12.49
N THR A 27 4.05 10.01 13.71
CA THR A 27 4.99 9.10 14.38
C THR A 27 4.91 7.70 13.77
N TRP A 28 3.71 7.23 13.44
CA TRP A 28 3.50 5.92 12.82
C TRP A 28 4.01 5.88 11.38
N GLU A 29 3.79 6.94 10.61
CA GLU A 29 4.37 7.13 9.27
C GLU A 29 5.89 7.09 9.30
N ALA A 30 6.52 7.74 10.29
CA ALA A 30 7.97 7.70 10.48
C ALA A 30 8.50 6.29 10.85
N LEU A 31 7.65 5.42 11.39
CA LEU A 31 7.96 4.01 11.64
C LEU A 31 7.73 3.11 10.40
N GLY A 32 7.25 3.68 9.29
CA GLY A 32 6.92 2.98 8.06
C GLY A 32 5.51 2.41 8.01
N ILE A 33 4.60 2.89 8.86
CA ILE A 33 3.18 2.50 8.86
C ILE A 33 2.39 3.56 8.10
N PRO A 34 1.86 3.25 6.90
CA PRO A 34 1.25 4.25 6.03
C PRO A 34 -0.20 4.56 6.45
N VAL A 35 -0.37 5.27 7.57
CA VAL A 35 -1.68 5.59 8.15
C VAL A 35 -2.63 6.22 7.15
N LYS A 36 -2.14 7.08 6.25
CA LYS A 36 -2.98 7.74 5.24
C LYS A 36 -3.49 6.80 4.15
N ARG A 37 -2.79 5.69 3.92
CA ARG A 37 -3.13 4.67 2.91
C ARG A 37 -3.95 3.52 3.51
N LEU A 38 -3.91 3.40 4.83
CA LEU A 38 -4.74 2.48 5.59
C LEU A 38 -6.11 3.13 5.77
N GLY A 39 -7.18 2.47 5.30
CA GLY A 39 -8.52 3.06 5.31
C GLY A 39 -9.01 3.47 6.70
N GLU A 40 -8.64 2.70 7.74
CA GLU A 40 -9.00 2.97 9.13
C GLU A 40 -7.78 3.00 10.05
N ARG A 41 -7.78 3.93 11.01
CA ARG A 41 -6.69 4.05 11.99
C ARG A 41 -6.52 2.81 12.87
N VAL A 42 -7.59 2.04 13.07
CA VAL A 42 -7.55 0.77 13.81
C VAL A 42 -6.59 -0.22 13.14
N GLU A 43 -6.51 -0.24 11.81
CA GLU A 43 -5.54 -1.09 11.09
C GLU A 43 -4.10 -0.66 11.33
N ALA A 44 -3.85 0.65 11.37
CA ALA A 44 -2.52 1.18 11.70
C ALA A 44 -2.08 0.81 13.13
N GLN A 45 -3.02 0.81 14.09
CA GLN A 45 -2.75 0.35 15.45
C GLN A 45 -2.37 -1.14 15.48
N LYS A 46 -3.11 -2.01 14.78
CA LYS A 46 -2.79 -3.45 14.69
C LYS A 46 -1.39 -3.68 14.12
N ILE A 47 -1.00 -2.93 13.09
CA ILE A 47 0.35 -3.00 12.51
C ILE A 47 1.41 -2.58 13.53
N LEU A 48 1.17 -1.51 14.30
CA LEU A 48 2.09 -1.06 15.34
C LEU A 48 2.31 -2.13 16.42
N GLU A 49 1.23 -2.74 16.89
CA GLU A 49 1.29 -3.85 17.86
C GLU A 49 2.11 -5.02 17.28
N GLU A 50 1.94 -5.32 16.00
CA GLU A 50 2.73 -6.35 15.33
C GLU A 50 4.21 -5.97 15.23
N PHE A 51 4.53 -4.72 14.95
CA PHE A 51 5.91 -4.25 14.88
C PHE A 51 6.60 -4.38 16.24
N GLN A 52 5.91 -4.05 17.32
CA GLN A 52 6.40 -4.23 18.68
C GLN A 52 6.59 -5.71 19.01
N ARG A 53 5.64 -6.57 18.62
CA ARG A 53 5.76 -8.02 18.80
C ARG A 53 6.96 -8.57 18.05
N LEU A 54 7.13 -8.18 16.78
CA LEU A 54 8.28 -8.55 15.98
C LEU A 54 9.55 -8.15 16.71
N GLN A 55 9.70 -6.90 17.16
CA GLN A 55 10.90 -6.41 17.88
C GLN A 55 11.31 -7.27 19.09
N ARG A 56 10.35 -7.88 19.79
CA ARG A 56 10.60 -8.75 20.95
C ARG A 56 10.75 -10.23 20.59
N THR A 57 10.48 -10.61 19.34
CA THR A 57 10.57 -11.97 18.82
C THR A 57 12.03 -12.35 18.58
N THR A 58 12.42 -13.57 18.96
CA THR A 58 13.79 -14.09 18.80
C THR A 58 14.11 -14.41 17.34
N PHE A 59 15.39 -14.44 16.98
CA PHE A 59 15.80 -14.74 15.59
C PHE A 59 15.25 -16.07 15.07
N LEU A 60 15.27 -17.14 15.88
CA LEU A 60 14.72 -18.45 15.50
C LEU A 60 13.22 -18.38 15.17
N GLN A 61 12.46 -17.61 15.97
CA GLN A 61 11.03 -17.41 15.72
C GLN A 61 10.77 -16.52 14.49
N LEU A 62 11.64 -15.54 14.23
CA LEU A 62 11.57 -14.75 13.00
C LEU A 62 11.85 -15.62 11.77
N GLN A 63 12.81 -16.53 11.83
CA GLN A 63 13.08 -17.49 10.76
C GLN A 63 11.88 -18.41 10.50
N ASP A 64 11.26 -18.96 11.55
CA ASP A 64 10.04 -19.76 11.41
C ASP A 64 8.92 -18.97 10.73
N ARG A 65 8.70 -17.72 11.15
CA ARG A 65 7.74 -16.83 10.50
C ARG A 65 8.12 -16.51 9.05
N GLY A 66 9.39 -16.29 8.76
CA GLY A 66 9.89 -16.03 7.41
C GLY A 66 9.64 -17.19 6.45
N LYS A 67 9.78 -18.43 6.94
CA LYS A 67 9.45 -19.65 6.16
C LYS A 67 7.99 -19.67 5.70
N LYS A 68 7.06 -19.22 6.54
CA LYS A 68 5.62 -19.13 6.19
C LYS A 68 5.36 -18.18 5.01
N TRP A 69 6.26 -17.25 4.76
CA TRP A 69 6.21 -16.29 3.65
C TRP A 69 7.19 -16.63 2.52
N ALA A 70 7.71 -17.85 2.50
CA ALA A 70 8.71 -18.31 1.53
C ALA A 70 9.94 -17.38 1.42
N LEU A 71 10.33 -16.74 2.52
CA LEU A 71 11.55 -15.93 2.55
C LEU A 71 12.79 -16.84 2.51
N PRO A 72 13.86 -16.43 1.78
CA PRO A 72 15.13 -17.13 1.76
C PRO A 72 15.69 -17.44 3.17
N ALA A 73 16.38 -18.56 3.29
CA ALA A 73 17.16 -18.86 4.49
C ALA A 73 18.46 -18.04 4.51
N GLY A 74 19.07 -17.90 5.70
CA GLY A 74 20.37 -17.22 5.85
C GLY A 74 20.32 -15.69 5.80
N ILE A 75 19.13 -15.09 5.77
CA ILE A 75 18.97 -13.63 5.82
C ILE A 75 19.38 -13.12 7.21
N PRO A 76 20.18 -12.03 7.30
CA PRO A 76 20.46 -11.33 8.54
C PRO A 76 19.19 -10.94 9.32
N GLU A 77 19.27 -10.95 10.65
CA GLU A 77 18.11 -10.72 11.52
C GLU A 77 17.40 -9.38 11.25
N ASP A 78 18.17 -8.31 11.06
CA ASP A 78 17.69 -6.96 10.80
C ASP A 78 16.93 -6.87 9.47
N ILE A 79 17.46 -7.49 8.41
CA ILE A 79 16.83 -7.55 7.10
C ILE A 79 15.54 -8.39 7.16
N LEU A 80 15.60 -9.57 7.80
CA LEU A 80 14.43 -10.43 7.97
C LEU A 80 13.32 -9.71 8.73
N ARG A 81 13.67 -8.99 9.79
CA ARG A 81 12.75 -8.16 10.57
C ARG A 81 12.14 -7.04 9.73
N ALA A 82 12.95 -6.36 8.91
CA ALA A 82 12.47 -5.32 8.00
C ALA A 82 11.48 -5.88 6.96
N TRP A 83 11.76 -7.06 6.40
CA TRP A 83 10.88 -7.71 5.44
C TRP A 83 9.57 -8.16 6.08
N LEU A 84 9.62 -8.77 7.27
CA LEU A 84 8.40 -9.15 8.01
C LEU A 84 7.54 -7.93 8.35
N LYS A 85 8.14 -6.80 8.75
CA LYS A 85 7.41 -5.53 8.94
C LYS A 85 6.71 -5.08 7.66
N LYS A 86 7.42 -5.14 6.53
CA LYS A 86 6.87 -4.75 5.23
C LYS A 86 5.72 -5.66 4.77
N ILE A 87 5.86 -6.97 4.96
CA ILE A 87 4.78 -7.95 4.72
C ILE A 87 3.58 -7.63 5.60
N THR A 88 3.78 -7.34 6.89
CA THR A 88 2.69 -6.94 7.79
C THR A 88 1.95 -5.72 7.27
N VAL A 89 2.64 -4.69 6.79
CA VAL A 89 1.98 -3.51 6.19
C VAL A 89 1.16 -3.93 4.98
N TRP A 90 1.75 -4.67 4.04
CA TRP A 90 1.09 -5.12 2.81
C TRP A 90 -0.17 -5.94 3.07
N LYS A 91 -0.16 -6.82 4.08
CA LYS A 91 -1.35 -7.61 4.44
C LYS A 91 -2.55 -6.79 4.88
N ASN A 92 -2.35 -5.55 5.30
CA ASN A 92 -3.39 -4.66 5.81
C ASN A 92 -3.71 -3.52 4.81
N LEU A 93 -3.03 -3.46 3.67
CA LEU A 93 -3.39 -2.54 2.59
C LEU A 93 -4.56 -3.11 1.78
N SER A 94 -5.36 -2.23 1.20
CA SER A 94 -6.38 -2.62 0.22
C SER A 94 -5.73 -3.18 -1.05
N VAL A 95 -6.50 -3.90 -1.86
CA VAL A 95 -6.03 -4.43 -3.15
C VAL A 95 -5.55 -3.30 -4.06
N ASP A 96 -6.27 -2.18 -4.10
CA ASP A 96 -5.91 -1.00 -4.91
C ASP A 96 -4.54 -0.41 -4.50
N GLU A 97 -4.28 -0.34 -3.19
CA GLU A 97 -3.00 0.14 -2.63
C GLU A 97 -1.85 -0.84 -2.86
N LEU A 98 -2.12 -2.15 -2.79
CA LEU A 98 -1.14 -3.19 -3.12
C LEU A 98 -0.80 -3.18 -4.61
N CYS A 99 -1.78 -3.03 -5.49
CA CYS A 99 -1.56 -2.86 -6.92
C CYS A 99 -0.67 -1.65 -7.19
N SER A 100 -0.97 -0.52 -6.54
CA SER A 100 -0.15 0.71 -6.66
C SER A 100 1.29 0.48 -6.21
N GLU A 101 1.53 -0.25 -5.12
CA GLU A 101 2.88 -0.65 -4.68
C GLU A 101 3.59 -1.55 -5.69
N CYS A 102 2.89 -2.53 -6.26
CA CYS A 102 3.46 -3.44 -7.25
C CYS A 102 3.82 -2.70 -8.55
N CYS A 103 2.94 -1.82 -9.02
CA CYS A 103 3.18 -0.95 -10.18
C CYS A 103 4.36 -0.01 -9.94
N GLY A 104 4.43 0.65 -8.78
CA GLY A 104 5.53 1.54 -8.42
C GLY A 104 6.90 0.84 -8.32
N ARG A 105 6.90 -0.49 -8.14
CA ARG A 105 8.11 -1.33 -8.13
C ARG A 105 8.44 -1.94 -9.49
N GLY A 106 7.64 -1.67 -10.52
CA GLY A 106 7.79 -2.28 -11.84
C GLY A 106 7.50 -3.78 -11.87
N LEU A 107 6.79 -4.32 -10.86
CA LEU A 107 6.42 -5.74 -10.80
C LEU A 107 5.23 -6.07 -11.70
N VAL A 108 4.48 -5.06 -12.12
CA VAL A 108 3.37 -5.19 -13.07
C VAL A 108 3.80 -4.49 -14.36
N GLN A 109 4.11 -5.26 -15.39
CA GLN A 109 4.11 -4.75 -16.76
C GLN A 109 2.66 -4.53 -17.20
N THR A 110 2.41 -3.41 -17.86
CA THR A 110 1.14 -2.94 -18.42
C THR A 110 0.21 -4.08 -18.84
N GLY A 111 -0.96 -4.20 -18.20
CA GLY A 111 -1.96 -5.19 -18.58
C GLY A 111 -2.84 -5.75 -17.46
N TRP A 112 -2.63 -5.38 -16.19
CA TRP A 112 -3.59 -5.78 -15.16
C TRP A 112 -4.95 -5.13 -15.48
N PRO A 113 -6.02 -5.91 -15.71
CA PRO A 113 -7.34 -5.32 -15.84
C PRO A 113 -7.70 -4.79 -14.46
N THR A 114 -7.57 -3.49 -14.26
CA THR A 114 -8.19 -2.80 -13.12
C THR A 114 -9.65 -3.22 -13.12
N SER A 115 -9.99 -4.17 -12.26
CA SER A 115 -11.35 -4.67 -12.07
C SER A 115 -12.12 -3.59 -11.31
N ARG A 116 -12.36 -2.51 -12.04
CA ARG A 116 -13.37 -1.50 -11.80
C ARG A 116 -13.64 -0.79 -13.13
N ARG A 117 -13.87 -1.58 -14.18
CA ARG A 117 -14.88 -1.17 -15.15
C ARG A 117 -16.17 -1.74 -14.63
N GLU A 118 -17.13 -0.85 -14.46
CA GLU A 118 -18.56 -1.15 -14.42
C GLU A 118 -18.86 -2.44 -15.18
N GLU A 119 -19.76 -3.24 -14.63
CA GLU A 119 -20.52 -4.23 -15.38
C GLU A 119 -21.19 -3.53 -16.56
N ALA A 120 -20.45 -3.36 -17.66
CA ALA A 120 -20.99 -3.07 -18.96
C ALA A 120 -21.76 -4.33 -19.34
N HIS A 121 -23.05 -4.28 -19.07
CA HIS A 121 -24.04 -5.25 -19.47
C HIS A 121 -23.82 -5.59 -20.96
N PRO A 122 -23.48 -6.84 -21.32
CA PRO A 122 -22.98 -7.15 -22.65
C PRO A 122 -24.13 -7.38 -23.63
N GLU A 123 -24.94 -6.37 -23.95
CA GLU A 123 -25.95 -6.47 -25.01
C GLU A 123 -26.08 -5.22 -25.91
N ASP A 124 -25.03 -4.40 -26.04
CA ASP A 124 -24.98 -3.37 -27.09
C ASP A 124 -24.03 -3.77 -28.25
N PRO A 125 -24.57 -4.34 -29.35
CA PRO A 125 -23.79 -4.70 -30.53
C PRO A 125 -23.23 -3.49 -31.31
N GLU A 126 -23.68 -2.25 -31.04
CA GLU A 126 -23.07 -1.06 -31.64
C GLU A 126 -21.75 -0.66 -31.00
N ALA A 127 -21.58 -0.87 -29.69
CA ALA A 127 -20.31 -0.60 -29.00
C ALA A 127 -19.17 -1.47 -29.53
N GLN A 128 -19.47 -2.73 -29.89
CA GLN A 128 -18.49 -3.64 -30.52
C GLN A 128 -18.15 -3.28 -31.97
N LYS A 129 -19.00 -2.52 -32.66
CA LYS A 129 -18.68 -1.99 -34.00
C LYS A 129 -17.75 -0.77 -33.89
N ARG A 130 -17.93 0.09 -32.89
CA ARG A 130 -17.09 1.27 -32.66
C ARG A 130 -15.64 0.89 -32.30
N LEU A 131 -15.44 -0.06 -31.38
CA LEU A 131 -14.09 -0.55 -31.04
C LEU A 131 -13.33 -1.10 -32.25
N ARG A 132 -14.02 -1.86 -33.12
CA ARG A 132 -13.38 -2.43 -34.32
C ARG A 132 -13.09 -1.39 -35.42
N GLN A 133 -13.77 -0.25 -35.42
CA GLN A 133 -13.52 0.83 -36.36
C GLN A 133 -12.32 1.69 -35.92
N GLU A 134 -12.15 1.89 -34.61
CA GLU A 134 -11.04 2.64 -34.02
C GLU A 134 -9.70 1.89 -34.17
N ASP A 135 -9.67 0.57 -33.97
CA ASP A 135 -8.48 -0.26 -34.22
C ASP A 135 -8.08 -0.28 -35.71
N LYS A 136 -9.04 -0.08 -36.62
CA LYS A 136 -8.78 -0.05 -38.07
C LYS A 136 -8.13 1.26 -38.51
N LEU A 137 -8.50 2.38 -37.89
CA LEU A 137 -7.92 3.70 -38.17
C LEU A 137 -6.53 3.87 -37.54
N ALA A 138 -6.24 3.19 -36.44
CA ALA A 138 -4.91 3.21 -35.81
C ALA A 138 -3.82 2.53 -36.68
N CYS A 139 -4.19 1.56 -37.51
CA CYS A 139 -3.26 0.87 -38.42
C CYS A 139 -3.02 1.62 -39.74
N GLU A 140 -3.91 2.51 -40.18
CA GLU A 140 -3.74 3.28 -41.43
C GLU A 140 -2.94 4.59 -41.24
N ALA A 141 -2.66 5.00 -40.00
CA ALA A 141 -1.90 6.22 -39.69
C ALA A 141 -0.38 6.00 -39.48
N ILE A 142 0.15 4.80 -39.79
CA ILE A 142 1.57 4.42 -39.63
C ILE A 142 2.25 4.11 -40.99
N LEU A 143 1.62 4.46 -42.11
CA LEU A 143 2.26 4.48 -43.45
C LEU A 143 2.43 5.92 -43.94
#